data_AF-A0A0A2EVH6-F1
#
_entry.id   AF-A0A0A2EVH6-F1
#
_cell.length_a   1.000
_cell.length_b   1.000
_cell.length_c   1.000
_cell.angle_alpha   90.00
_cell.angle_beta   90.00
_cell.angle_gamma   90.00
#
_symmetry.space_group_name_H-M   'P 1'
#
loop_
_entity.id
_entity.type
_entity.pdbx_description
1 polymer ?
#
loop_
_entity_poly.entity_id
_entity_poly.type
_entity_poly.pdbx_seq_one_letter_code
_entity_poly.pdbx_strand_id
1 'polypeptide(L)'
;MKNIICIIVFGLLIVSCTTNKYLPKKYKTGEVEYFDIEKFEKNKNRFKEVLIDTEDMEFFQTYNKEWYGEFVTYYKKNYSIDKWFYPNGIIMERGKTYYPGGFKIGIWEYFDESGNLIKTEDMDKRYKVSYKQALRKVFWRYGFLKRNLKVEIGLDGWIFT
;
A
#
# COMPACT_ATOMS: atom_id res chain seq x y z
N MET A 1 -50.72 -24.01 -9.89
CA MET A 1 -49.27 -24.32 -9.96
C MET A 1 -48.49 -23.01 -9.97
N LYS A 2 -48.26 -22.40 -8.80
CA LYS A 2 -47.64 -21.06 -8.68
C LYS A 2 -46.46 -21.00 -7.70
N ASN A 3 -46.03 -22.16 -7.17
CA ASN A 3 -45.14 -22.21 -6.01
C ASN A 3 -43.77 -22.88 -6.30
N ILE A 4 -43.37 -23.07 -7.57
CA ILE A 4 -42.11 -23.76 -7.92
C ILE A 4 -41.05 -22.80 -8.51
N ILE A 5 -41.38 -21.54 -8.78
CA ILE A 5 -40.44 -20.58 -9.41
C ILE A 5 -39.52 -19.88 -8.38
N CYS A 6 -39.87 -19.87 -7.09
CA CYS A 6 -39.12 -19.08 -6.10
C CYS A 6 -37.85 -19.73 -5.53
N ILE A 7 -37.59 -21.02 -5.79
CA ILE A 7 -36.45 -21.73 -5.19
C ILE A 7 -35.18 -21.64 -6.06
N ILE A 8 -35.31 -21.33 -7.36
CA ILE A 8 -34.17 -21.29 -8.29
C ILE A 8 -33.42 -19.93 -8.24
N VAL A 9 -34.05 -18.86 -7.72
CA VAL A 9 -33.42 -17.52 -7.66
C VAL A 9 -32.47 -17.36 -6.46
N PHE A 10 -32.59 -18.20 -5.42
CA PHE A 10 -31.74 -18.09 -4.22
C PHE A 10 -30.36 -18.78 -4.37
N GLY A 11 -30.14 -19.58 -5.41
CA GLY A 11 -28.89 -20.32 -5.63
C GLY A 11 -27.79 -19.56 -6.38
N LEU A 12 -28.09 -18.39 -6.96
CA LEU A 12 -27.15 -17.64 -7.82
C LEU A 12 -26.35 -16.54 -7.11
N LEU A 13 -26.57 -16.30 -5.81
CA LEU A 13 -25.87 -15.23 -5.07
C LEU A 13 -24.61 -15.68 -4.33
N ILE A 14 -24.24 -16.97 -4.40
CA ILE A 14 -23.09 -17.51 -3.64
C ILE A 14 -21.80 -17.64 -4.45
N VAL A 15 -21.79 -17.23 -5.74
CA VAL A 15 -20.61 -17.32 -6.60
C VAL A 15 -20.17 -15.93 -7.07
N SER A 16 -19.71 -15.11 -6.14
CA SER A 16 -18.78 -14.00 -6.43
C SER A 16 -18.28 -13.37 -5.12
N CYS A 17 -17.58 -14.15 -4.31
CA CYS A 17 -16.58 -13.57 -3.41
C CYS A 17 -15.22 -14.15 -3.74
N THR A 18 -14.84 -14.10 -5.03
CA THR A 18 -13.41 -14.12 -5.38
C THR A 18 -12.87 -12.78 -4.90
N THR A 19 -12.36 -12.72 -3.67
CA THR A 19 -11.58 -11.56 -3.22
C THR A 19 -10.46 -11.40 -4.25
N ASN A 20 -10.40 -10.23 -4.90
CA ASN A 20 -9.40 -9.93 -5.91
C ASN A 20 -8.02 -10.30 -5.35
N LYS A 21 -7.33 -11.26 -5.99
CA LYS A 21 -6.10 -11.89 -5.44
C LYS A 21 -4.94 -10.92 -5.22
N TYR A 22 -5.04 -9.71 -5.78
CA TYR A 22 -4.08 -8.61 -5.65
C TYR A 22 -4.41 -7.66 -4.48
N LEU A 23 -5.54 -7.83 -3.80
CA LEU A 23 -5.83 -7.06 -2.61
C LEU A 23 -4.92 -7.51 -1.47
N PRO A 24 -4.29 -6.58 -0.74
CA PRO A 24 -3.41 -6.91 0.36
C PRO A 24 -4.22 -7.56 1.48
N LYS A 25 -3.76 -8.74 1.91
CA LYS A 25 -4.33 -9.42 3.07
C LYS A 25 -4.10 -8.56 4.31
N LYS A 26 -5.06 -8.57 5.24
CA LYS A 26 -4.79 -8.10 6.60
C LYS A 26 -3.74 -9.02 7.21
N TYR A 27 -2.55 -8.50 7.47
CA TYR A 27 -1.49 -9.24 8.14
C TYR A 27 -1.55 -9.05 9.65
N LYS A 28 -1.05 -10.04 10.39
CA LYS A 28 -0.77 -9.92 11.82
C LYS A 28 0.60 -9.28 12.01
N THR A 29 0.75 -8.51 13.08
CA THR A 29 2.06 -7.92 13.43
C THR A 29 3.12 -9.00 13.56
N GLY A 30 4.26 -8.80 12.89
CA GLY A 30 5.38 -9.74 12.86
C GLY A 30 5.17 -11.00 11.99
N GLU A 31 4.04 -11.14 11.30
CA GLU A 31 3.85 -12.23 10.34
C GLU A 31 4.78 -12.07 9.13
N VAL A 32 5.66 -13.05 8.92
CA VAL A 32 6.57 -13.08 7.77
C VAL A 32 5.80 -13.27 6.47
N GLU A 33 6.18 -12.51 5.44
CA GLU A 33 5.65 -12.60 4.09
C GLU A 33 6.76 -12.94 3.10
N TYR A 34 6.38 -13.55 1.99
CA TYR A 34 7.28 -13.93 0.91
C TYR A 34 6.75 -13.37 -0.41
N PHE A 35 7.66 -12.83 -1.21
CA PHE A 35 7.38 -12.39 -2.57
C PHE A 35 7.26 -13.61 -3.49
N ASP A 36 6.18 -13.67 -4.28
CA ASP A 36 5.95 -14.75 -5.24
C ASP A 36 6.75 -14.49 -6.52
N ILE A 37 8.05 -14.82 -6.48
CA ILE A 37 9.02 -14.56 -7.55
C ILE A 37 8.60 -15.27 -8.84
N GLU A 38 8.18 -16.53 -8.76
CA GLU A 38 7.77 -17.31 -9.94
C GLU A 38 6.60 -16.66 -10.67
N LYS A 39 5.57 -16.23 -9.91
CA LYS A 39 4.43 -15.52 -10.48
C LYS A 39 4.84 -14.17 -11.05
N PHE A 40 5.70 -13.41 -10.37
CA PHE A 40 6.19 -12.14 -10.89
C PHE A 40 6.94 -12.32 -12.21
N GLU A 41 7.89 -13.26 -12.26
CA GLU A 41 8.68 -13.54 -13.46
C GLU A 41 7.82 -13.96 -14.65
N LYS A 42 6.74 -14.71 -14.40
CA LYS A 42 5.77 -15.10 -15.44
C LYS A 42 4.94 -13.93 -15.98
N ASN A 43 4.65 -12.93 -15.15
CA ASN A 43 3.68 -11.87 -15.47
C ASN A 43 4.31 -10.51 -15.76
N LYS A 44 5.59 -10.31 -15.47
CA LYS A 44 6.26 -9.01 -15.65
C LYS A 44 6.33 -8.60 -17.12
N ASN A 45 6.21 -7.31 -17.37
CA ASN A 45 6.38 -6.69 -18.67
C ASN A 45 7.89 -6.51 -19.01
N ARG A 46 8.19 -5.92 -20.18
CA ARG A 46 9.56 -5.62 -20.62
C ARG A 46 10.35 -4.69 -19.69
N PHE A 47 9.66 -3.91 -18.86
CA PHE A 47 10.23 -3.00 -17.88
C PHE A 47 10.45 -3.67 -16.52
N LYS A 48 10.17 -4.98 -16.41
CA LYS A 48 10.23 -5.78 -15.18
C LYS A 48 9.20 -5.33 -14.15
N GLU A 49 7.99 -5.05 -14.61
CA GLU A 49 6.91 -4.56 -13.77
C GLU A 49 5.65 -5.39 -13.98
N VAL A 50 4.86 -5.55 -12.92
CA VAL A 50 3.46 -5.99 -12.99
C VAL A 50 2.62 -4.80 -12.53
N LEU A 51 1.78 -4.26 -13.41
CA LEU A 51 0.96 -3.09 -13.15
C LEU A 51 -0.51 -3.41 -13.42
N ILE A 52 -1.36 -3.11 -12.44
CA ILE A 52 -2.82 -3.13 -12.58
C ILE A 52 -3.32 -1.79 -12.04
N ASP A 53 -3.86 -0.96 -12.93
CA ASP A 53 -4.39 0.36 -12.58
C ASP A 53 -5.91 0.40 -12.78
N THR A 54 -6.61 0.97 -11.82
CA THR A 54 -8.07 1.10 -11.78
C THR A 54 -8.43 2.48 -11.25
N GLU A 55 -9.68 2.92 -11.37
CA GLU A 55 -10.09 4.24 -10.85
C GLU A 55 -9.86 4.40 -9.34
N ASP A 56 -9.90 3.31 -8.57
CA ASP A 56 -9.84 3.35 -7.11
C ASP A 56 -8.46 3.01 -6.55
N MET A 57 -7.68 2.21 -7.26
CA MET A 57 -6.40 1.67 -6.80
C MET A 57 -5.43 1.34 -7.92
N GLU A 58 -4.15 1.32 -7.55
CA GLU A 58 -3.06 0.77 -8.35
C GLU A 58 -2.41 -0.38 -7.58
N PHE A 59 -2.16 -1.49 -8.26
CA PHE A 59 -1.27 -2.55 -7.81
C PHE A 59 -0.03 -2.54 -8.68
N PHE A 60 1.13 -2.44 -8.05
CA PHE A 60 2.40 -2.36 -8.72
C PHE A 60 3.40 -3.31 -8.06
N GLN A 61 4.04 -4.16 -8.86
CA GLN A 61 5.22 -4.92 -8.44
C GLN A 61 6.41 -4.61 -9.35
N THR A 62 7.60 -4.55 -8.76
CA THR A 62 8.84 -4.31 -9.47
C THR A 62 10.01 -4.99 -8.79
N TYR A 63 11.16 -4.99 -9.45
CA TYR A 63 12.38 -5.65 -8.99
C TYR A 63 13.62 -4.92 -9.47
N ASN A 64 14.63 -4.87 -8.61
CA ASN A 64 16.02 -4.66 -8.99
C ASN A 64 16.94 -5.69 -8.31
N LYS A 65 18.24 -5.66 -8.58
CA LYS A 65 19.17 -6.68 -8.04
C LYS A 65 19.20 -6.78 -6.50
N GLU A 66 18.75 -5.75 -5.80
CA GLU A 66 18.84 -5.62 -4.35
C GLU A 66 17.51 -5.91 -3.65
N TRP A 67 16.37 -5.79 -4.33
CA TRP A 67 15.06 -5.98 -3.69
C TRP A 67 13.92 -6.24 -4.69
N TYR A 68 12.83 -6.81 -4.18
CA TYR A 68 11.50 -6.82 -4.80
C TYR A 68 10.56 -5.84 -4.10
N GLY A 69 9.66 -5.21 -4.84
CA GLY A 69 8.68 -4.28 -4.31
C GLY A 69 7.27 -4.69 -4.69
N GLU A 70 6.34 -4.56 -3.74
CA GLU A 70 4.89 -4.70 -3.96
C GLU A 70 4.18 -3.49 -3.31
N PHE A 71 3.38 -2.80 -4.11
CA PHE A 71 2.71 -1.57 -3.74
C PHE A 71 1.24 -1.64 -4.08
N VAL A 72 0.41 -1.19 -3.15
CA VAL A 72 -1.03 -1.07 -3.35
C VAL A 72 -1.47 0.34 -2.98
N THR A 73 -1.60 1.19 -3.98
CA THR A 73 -2.04 2.58 -3.83
C THR A 73 -3.57 2.64 -3.80
N TYR A 74 -4.14 3.29 -2.80
CA TYR A 74 -5.57 3.58 -2.73
C TYR A 74 -5.81 5.08 -2.93
N TYR A 75 -6.15 5.47 -4.16
CA TYR A 75 -6.25 6.88 -4.55
C TYR A 75 -7.22 7.67 -3.66
N LYS A 76 -8.45 7.16 -3.47
CA LYS A 76 -9.48 7.81 -2.63
C LYS A 76 -9.11 7.87 -1.14
N LYS A 77 -8.16 7.05 -0.69
CA LYS A 77 -7.73 7.01 0.71
C LYS A 77 -6.41 7.74 0.98
N ASN A 78 -5.74 8.24 -0.06
CA ASN A 78 -4.48 8.98 0.03
C ASN A 78 -3.37 8.22 0.78
N TYR A 79 -3.28 6.91 0.57
CA TYR A 79 -2.16 6.12 1.07
C TYR A 79 -1.85 4.96 0.12
N SER A 80 -0.60 4.52 0.14
CA SER A 80 -0.17 3.24 -0.41
C SER A 80 0.23 2.29 0.72
N ILE A 81 -0.03 1.00 0.52
CA ILE A 81 0.56 -0.08 1.32
C ILE A 81 1.81 -0.51 0.58
N ASP A 82 2.95 -0.34 1.23
CA ASP A 82 4.24 -0.59 0.63
C ASP A 82 4.86 -1.80 1.31
N LYS A 83 5.35 -2.73 0.50
CA LYS A 83 6.11 -3.89 0.93
C LYS A 83 7.38 -4.01 0.12
N TRP A 84 8.47 -4.22 0.81
CA TRP A 84 9.78 -4.41 0.24
C TRP A 84 10.31 -5.74 0.71
N PHE A 85 10.95 -6.47 -0.18
CA PHE A 85 11.45 -7.82 0.08
C PHE A 85 12.91 -7.91 -0.33
N TYR A 86 13.68 -8.67 0.42
CA TYR A 86 15.05 -9.04 0.09
C TYR A 86 15.12 -9.83 -1.23
N PRO A 87 16.31 -9.97 -1.85
CA PRO A 87 16.46 -10.76 -3.08
C PRO A 87 16.06 -12.24 -2.92
N ASN A 88 16.11 -12.77 -1.70
CA ASN A 88 15.64 -14.12 -1.36
C ASN A 88 14.10 -14.22 -1.28
N GLY A 89 13.38 -13.11 -1.51
CA GLY A 89 11.92 -13.01 -1.47
C GLY A 89 11.33 -12.80 -0.07
N ILE A 90 12.13 -12.80 1.00
CA ILE A 90 11.64 -12.59 2.37
C ILE A 90 11.33 -11.10 2.59
N ILE A 91 10.22 -10.81 3.26
CA ILE A 91 9.85 -9.42 3.59
C ILE A 91 10.98 -8.72 4.34
N MET A 92 11.33 -7.52 3.91
CA MET A 92 12.33 -6.63 4.50
C MET A 92 11.64 -5.55 5.32
N GLU A 93 10.65 -4.86 4.74
CA GLU A 93 9.86 -3.88 5.44
C GLU A 93 8.46 -3.75 4.86
N ARG A 94 7.50 -3.41 5.71
CA ARG A 94 6.14 -3.07 5.27
C ARG A 94 5.53 -1.96 6.10
N GLY A 95 4.66 -1.19 5.47
CA GLY A 95 3.91 -0.15 6.15
C GLY A 95 3.04 0.63 5.19
N LYS A 96 2.69 1.86 5.59
CA LYS A 96 1.94 2.78 4.76
C LYS A 96 2.77 3.99 4.40
N THR A 97 2.66 4.44 3.17
CA THR A 97 3.10 5.77 2.74
C THR A 97 1.89 6.63 2.43
N TYR A 98 2.02 7.94 2.66
CA TYR A 98 1.03 8.90 2.20
C TYR A 98 1.11 9.03 0.68
N TYR A 99 -0.01 8.90 -0.02
CA TYR A 99 -0.10 9.18 -1.45
C TYR A 99 -0.72 10.57 -1.64
N PRO A 100 -0.16 11.44 -2.50
CA PRO A 100 0.93 11.20 -3.45
C PRO A 100 2.35 11.52 -2.93
N GLY A 101 2.52 11.91 -1.66
CA GLY A 101 3.78 12.44 -1.14
C GLY A 101 4.90 11.43 -0.85
N GLY A 102 4.61 10.13 -0.79
CA GLY A 102 5.58 9.05 -0.60
C GLY A 102 6.18 8.91 0.80
N PHE A 103 5.86 9.79 1.76
CA PHE A 103 6.43 9.69 3.11
C PHE A 103 5.75 8.61 3.96
N LYS A 104 6.54 7.92 4.77
CA LYS A 104 6.09 6.85 5.68
C LYS A 104 5.14 7.41 6.76
N ILE A 105 3.98 6.78 6.94
CA ILE A 105 2.95 7.12 7.94
C ILE A 105 2.54 5.89 8.75
N GLY A 106 2.04 6.13 9.97
CA GLY A 106 1.61 5.08 10.88
C GLY A 106 2.71 4.09 11.23
N ILE A 107 2.32 2.84 11.46
CA ILE A 107 3.22 1.78 11.91
C ILE A 107 3.96 1.16 10.72
N TRP A 108 5.28 1.05 10.84
CA TRP A 108 6.18 0.34 9.94
C TRP A 108 6.86 -0.82 10.66
N GLU A 109 6.94 -1.96 9.99
CA GLU A 109 7.59 -3.17 10.48
C GLU A 109 8.82 -3.46 9.63
N TYR A 110 9.91 -3.85 10.30
CA TYR A 110 11.20 -4.13 9.68
C TYR A 110 11.66 -5.51 10.11
N PHE A 111 12.12 -6.29 9.14
CA PHE A 111 12.48 -7.69 9.30
C PHE A 111 13.94 -7.89 8.88
N ASP A 112 14.57 -8.94 9.42
CA ASP A 112 15.87 -9.39 8.94
C ASP A 112 15.73 -10.30 7.71
N GLU A 113 16.86 -10.66 7.10
CA GLU A 113 16.88 -11.56 5.93
C GLU A 113 16.37 -12.97 6.22
N SER A 114 16.23 -13.34 7.50
CA SER A 114 15.65 -14.62 7.95
C SER A 114 14.14 -14.52 8.22
N GLY A 115 13.55 -13.32 8.10
CA GLY A 115 12.13 -13.05 8.31
C GLY A 115 11.75 -12.77 9.77
N ASN A 116 12.71 -12.56 10.67
CA ASN A 116 12.43 -12.18 12.05
C ASN A 116 12.13 -10.68 12.13
N LEU A 117 11.08 -10.30 12.87
CA LEU A 117 10.77 -8.90 13.14
C LEU A 117 11.87 -8.26 14.00
N ILE A 118 12.64 -7.34 13.43
CA ILE A 118 13.69 -6.58 14.12
C ILE A 118 13.05 -5.48 14.97
N LYS A 119 12.14 -4.72 14.38
CA LYS A 119 11.50 -3.58 15.05
C LYS A 119 10.19 -3.19 14.40
N THR A 120 9.40 -2.49 15.20
CA THR A 120 8.21 -1.77 14.76
C THR A 120 8.38 -0.30 15.11
N GLU A 121 8.11 0.59 14.17
CA GLU A 121 8.27 2.02 14.36
C GLU A 121 6.98 2.77 14.01
N ASP A 122 6.53 3.62 14.92
CA ASP A 122 5.39 4.50 14.69
C ASP A 122 5.87 5.83 14.11
N MET A 123 5.73 5.97 12.79
CA MET A 123 6.19 7.14 12.05
C MET A 123 5.41 8.40 12.40
N ASP A 124 4.18 8.28 12.91
CA ASP A 124 3.38 9.43 13.30
C ASP A 124 3.93 10.08 14.58
N LYS A 125 4.65 9.33 15.43
CA LYS A 125 5.31 9.85 16.64
C LYS A 125 6.58 10.65 16.36
N ARG A 126 7.15 10.56 15.16
CA ARG A 126 8.33 11.36 14.78
C ARG A 126 8.00 12.85 14.67
N TYR A 127 6.73 13.20 14.54
CA TYR A 127 6.30 14.58 14.31
C TYR A 127 5.41 15.08 15.45
N LYS A 128 5.63 16.33 15.88
CA LYS A 128 4.78 17.00 16.88
C LYS A 128 3.32 17.21 16.40
N VAL A 129 3.10 17.13 15.10
CA VAL A 129 1.83 17.37 14.43
C VAL A 129 1.61 16.24 13.43
N SER A 130 0.42 15.64 13.42
CA SER A 130 0.13 14.57 12.46
C SER A 130 0.12 15.11 11.03
N TYR A 131 0.43 14.26 10.05
CA TYR A 131 0.47 14.69 8.65
C TYR A 131 -0.89 15.29 8.21
N LYS A 132 -2.01 14.75 8.69
CA LYS A 132 -3.36 15.31 8.43
C LYS A 132 -3.53 16.72 9.00
N GLN A 133 -3.03 16.96 10.22
CA GLN A 133 -3.07 18.28 10.84
C GLN A 133 -2.15 19.26 10.10
N ALA A 134 -0.97 18.83 9.67
CA ALA A 134 -0.06 19.62 8.85
C ALA A 134 -0.73 20.02 7.53
N LEU A 135 -1.28 19.04 6.80
CA LEU A 135 -2.02 19.25 5.55
C LEU A 135 -3.19 20.21 5.73
N ARG A 136 -3.94 20.09 6.84
CA ARG A 136 -5.04 21.02 7.17
C ARG A 136 -4.56 22.44 7.41
N LYS A 137 -3.46 22.64 8.15
CA LYS A 137 -2.88 23.98 8.40
C LYS A 137 -2.45 24.64 7.09
N VAL A 138 -1.89 23.85 6.18
CA VAL A 138 -1.48 24.29 4.84
C VAL A 138 -2.67 24.69 4.01
N PHE A 139 -3.71 23.84 3.93
CA PHE A 139 -4.94 24.18 3.22
C PHE A 139 -5.60 25.44 3.79
N TRP A 140 -5.58 25.62 5.10
CA TRP A 140 -6.13 26.83 5.73
C TRP A 140 -5.32 28.09 5.39
N ARG A 141 -3.99 27.98 5.35
CA ARG A 141 -3.09 29.12 5.09
C ARG A 141 -2.98 29.51 3.62
N TYR A 142 -3.04 28.55 2.71
CA TYR A 142 -2.79 28.76 1.28
C TYR A 142 -4.01 28.47 0.39
N GLY A 143 -5.12 27.98 0.95
CA GLY A 143 -6.30 27.56 0.21
C GLY A 143 -6.05 26.34 -0.70
N PHE A 144 -7.03 26.00 -1.55
CA PHE A 144 -6.89 25.03 -2.66
C PHE A 144 -6.10 25.61 -3.87
N LEU A 145 -5.48 26.78 -3.72
CA LEU A 145 -4.94 27.59 -4.82
C LEU A 145 -3.65 27.04 -5.42
N LYS A 146 -2.91 26.16 -4.72
CA LYS A 146 -1.71 25.53 -5.28
C LYS A 146 -2.02 24.15 -5.83
N ARG A 147 -2.26 24.09 -7.15
CA ARG A 147 -2.47 22.85 -7.92
C ARG A 147 -1.27 21.88 -7.90
N ASN A 148 -0.09 22.34 -7.47
CA ASN A 148 1.18 21.61 -7.49
C ASN A 148 1.95 21.67 -6.15
N LEU A 149 1.24 21.79 -5.02
CA LEU A 149 1.90 21.91 -3.72
C LEU A 149 2.60 20.60 -3.34
N LYS A 150 3.92 20.66 -3.14
CA LYS A 150 4.70 19.55 -2.59
C LYS A 150 4.86 19.74 -1.09
N VAL A 151 4.61 18.65 -0.37
CA VAL A 151 4.84 18.59 1.08
C VAL A 151 6.05 17.70 1.28
N GLU A 152 7.16 18.30 1.67
CA GLU A 152 8.42 17.65 1.92
C GLU A 152 8.71 17.65 3.43
N ILE A 153 9.52 16.69 3.88
CA ILE A 153 9.94 16.59 5.28
C ILE A 153 11.41 16.99 5.34
N GLY A 154 11.68 18.16 5.90
CA GLY A 154 13.03 18.60 6.22
C GLY A 154 13.46 18.21 7.63
N LEU A 155 14.75 18.32 7.91
CA LEU A 155 15.34 18.08 9.24
C LEU A 155 14.69 18.97 10.33
N ASP A 156 14.21 20.15 9.97
CA ASP A 156 13.58 21.13 10.88
C ASP A 156 12.04 21.06 10.90
N GLY A 157 11.44 20.08 10.19
CA GLY A 157 9.99 19.89 10.12
C GLY A 157 9.43 19.91 8.69
N TRP A 158 8.13 20.14 8.57
CA TRP A 158 7.43 20.12 7.29
C TRP A 158 7.79 21.33 6.42
N ILE A 159 8.32 21.07 5.22
CA ILE A 159 8.62 22.06 4.20
C ILE A 159 7.50 22.01 3.15
N PHE A 160 6.98 23.18 2.79
CA PHE A 160 5.90 23.31 1.81
C PHE A 160 6.41 24.12 0.62
N THR A 161 6.49 23.50 -0.56
CA THR A 161 7.01 24.10 -1.80
C THR A 161 5.93 24.25 -2.87
#